data_AF-A0A3D4BIT1-F1
#
_entry.id   AF-A0A3D4BIT1-F1
#
_cell.length_a   1.000
_cell.length_b   1.000
_cell.length_c   1.000
_cell.angle_alpha   90.00
_cell.angle_beta   90.00
_cell.angle_gamma   90.00
#
_symmetry.space_group_name_H-M   'P 1'
#
loop_
_entity.id
_entity.type
_entity.pdbx_description
1 polymer ?
#
loop_
_entity_poly.entity_id
_entity_poly.type
_entity_poly.pdbx_seq_one_letter_code
_entity_poly.pdbx_strand_id
1 'polypeptide(L)'
;MKRKLKIIALSIIGTAFLLFVVLVVHIATAKPVEYDNATMQISRIDFQEPLDSMKIKEIHRNLKTIPGFINDSYNLKNNVVVFFHDNKIADSKKIYDELMKKGDYKATRYILPKGLESKKVCPVIQEGSFSYHFSRGIQRVFN
;
A
#
# COMPACT_ATOMS: atom_id res chain seq x y z
N MET A 1 -19.45 -47.79 15.60
CA MET A 1 -18.47 -46.73 15.90
C MET A 1 -17.52 -46.41 14.73
N LYS A 2 -16.80 -47.38 14.16
CA LYS A 2 -15.82 -47.17 13.06
C LYS A 2 -16.37 -46.52 11.78
N ARG A 3 -17.62 -46.82 11.40
CA ARG A 3 -18.27 -46.27 10.19
C ARG A 3 -18.59 -44.77 10.32
N LYS A 4 -19.01 -44.32 11.51
CA LYS A 4 -19.23 -42.89 11.81
C LYS A 4 -17.91 -42.11 11.80
N LEU A 5 -16.84 -42.70 12.33
CA LEU A 5 -15.49 -42.10 12.28
C LEU A 5 -14.98 -41.90 10.84
N LYS A 6 -15.20 -42.89 9.96
CA LYS A 6 -14.84 -42.77 8.53
C LYS A 6 -15.62 -41.65 7.82
N ILE A 7 -16.90 -41.48 8.13
CA ILE A 7 -17.73 -40.42 7.54
C ILE A 7 -17.26 -39.04 8.01
N ILE A 8 -16.92 -38.90 9.31
CA ILE A 8 -16.36 -37.65 9.85
C ILE A 8 -15.02 -37.32 9.21
N ALA A 9 -14.11 -38.30 9.10
CA ALA A 9 -12.81 -38.11 8.47
C ALA A 9 -12.95 -37.73 6.98
N LEU A 10 -13.86 -38.38 6.25
CA LEU A 10 -14.13 -38.06 4.85
C LEU A 10 -14.72 -36.65 4.71
N SER A 11 -15.60 -36.24 5.62
CA SER A 11 -16.15 -34.88 5.63
C SER A 11 -15.07 -33.84 5.88
N ILE A 12 -14.16 -34.06 6.83
CA ILE A 12 -13.08 -33.12 7.13
C ILE A 12 -12.14 -32.99 5.92
N ILE A 13 -11.75 -34.11 5.31
CA ILE A 13 -10.89 -34.12 4.12
C ILE A 13 -11.59 -33.44 2.94
N GLY A 14 -12.87 -33.72 2.73
CA GLY A 14 -13.67 -33.08 1.67
C GLY A 14 -13.78 -31.57 1.86
N THR A 15 -14.05 -31.10 3.08
CA THR A 15 -14.09 -29.67 3.39
C THR A 15 -12.72 -29.02 3.22
N ALA A 16 -11.64 -29.65 3.69
CA ALA A 16 -10.28 -29.15 3.52
C ALA A 16 -9.90 -29.03 2.03
N PHE A 17 -10.25 -30.04 1.23
CA PHE A 17 -10.04 -30.02 -0.22
C PHE A 17 -10.84 -28.91 -0.90
N LEU A 18 -12.10 -28.72 -0.53
CA LEU A 18 -12.94 -27.66 -1.09
C LEU A 18 -12.39 -26.27 -0.75
N LEU A 19 -11.96 -26.04 0.50
CA LEU A 19 -11.31 -24.80 0.91
C LEU A 19 -9.99 -24.56 0.16
N PHE A 20 -9.22 -25.62 -0.09
CA PHE A 20 -7.98 -25.53 -0.88
C PHE A 20 -8.26 -25.08 -2.32
N VAL A 21 -9.28 -25.65 -2.97
CA VAL A 21 -9.69 -25.22 -4.32
C VAL A 21 -10.12 -23.75 -4.32
N VAL A 22 -10.94 -23.33 -3.35
CA VAL A 22 -11.37 -21.92 -3.23
C VAL A 22 -10.18 -20.99 -3.04
N LEU A 23 -9.19 -21.39 -2.25
CA LEU A 23 -7.95 -20.63 -2.04
C LEU A 23 -7.15 -20.48 -3.33
N VAL A 24 -6.96 -21.56 -4.09
CA VAL A 24 -6.25 -21.52 -5.38
C VAL A 24 -6.96 -20.59 -6.36
N VAL A 25 -8.29 -20.69 -6.47
CA VAL A 25 -9.09 -19.80 -7.32
C VAL A 25 -8.95 -18.35 -6.87
N HIS A 26 -9.05 -18.06 -5.57
CA HIS A 26 -8.83 -16.70 -5.04
C HIS A 26 -7.45 -16.18 -5.41
N ILE A 27 -6.39 -16.97 -5.26
CA ILE A 27 -5.03 -16.54 -5.61
C ILE A 27 -4.88 -16.31 -7.12
N ALA A 28 -5.41 -17.21 -7.95
CA ALA A 28 -5.31 -17.13 -9.41
C ALA A 28 -6.14 -15.97 -9.99
N THR A 29 -7.25 -15.62 -9.36
CA THR A 29 -8.19 -14.58 -9.83
C THR A 29 -8.06 -13.26 -9.09
N ALA A 30 -7.37 -13.22 -7.95
CA ALA A 30 -6.97 -12.00 -7.30
C ALA A 30 -6.03 -11.26 -8.24
N LYS A 31 -6.59 -10.29 -8.97
CA LYS A 31 -5.80 -9.34 -9.72
C LYS A 31 -4.89 -8.66 -8.70
N PRO A 32 -3.56 -8.70 -8.85
CA PRO A 32 -2.71 -7.85 -8.05
C PRO A 32 -3.21 -6.42 -8.29
N VAL A 33 -3.37 -5.65 -7.22
CA VAL A 33 -3.55 -4.22 -7.40
C VAL A 33 -2.23 -3.75 -8.00
N GLU A 34 -2.21 -3.59 -9.32
CA GLU A 34 -1.05 -3.11 -10.05
C GLU A 34 -0.87 -1.63 -9.72
N TYR A 35 -0.16 -1.40 -8.62
CA TYR A 35 0.49 -0.14 -8.39
C TYR A 35 1.69 -0.12 -9.34
N ASP A 36 1.76 0.85 -10.26
CA ASP A 36 2.97 1.15 -11.02
C ASP A 36 4.06 1.59 -10.03
N ASN A 37 4.69 0.62 -9.38
CA ASN A 37 5.69 0.85 -8.34
C ASN A 37 6.90 1.58 -8.91
N ALA A 38 7.12 1.53 -10.23
CA ALA A 38 8.23 2.24 -10.87
C ALA A 38 8.06 3.76 -10.82
N THR A 39 6.82 4.25 -10.73
CA THR A 39 6.50 5.68 -10.71
C THR A 39 5.98 6.17 -9.37
N MET A 40 5.50 5.25 -8.53
CA MET A 40 5.06 5.58 -7.18
C MET A 40 6.21 6.09 -6.32
N GLN A 41 6.18 7.36 -5.96
CA GLN A 41 7.12 7.97 -5.03
C GLN A 41 6.49 8.23 -3.67
N ILE A 42 7.32 8.16 -2.64
CA ILE A 42 6.94 8.47 -1.26
C ILE A 42 7.42 9.87 -0.94
N SER A 43 6.56 10.66 -0.31
CA SER A 43 6.87 12.03 0.09
C SER A 43 6.23 12.35 1.42
N ARG A 44 6.64 13.46 2.02
CA ARG A 44 6.32 13.80 3.40
C ARG A 44 6.01 15.28 3.55
N ILE A 45 4.98 15.59 4.34
CA ILE A 45 4.60 16.93 4.77
C ILE A 45 4.63 16.96 6.29
N ASP A 46 5.34 17.94 6.84
CA ASP A 46 5.47 18.17 8.27
C ASP A 46 4.54 19.29 8.68
N PHE A 47 3.57 19.01 9.55
CA PHE A 47 2.63 19.99 10.08
C PHE A 47 3.16 20.57 11.39
N GLN A 48 3.12 21.89 11.52
CA GLN A 48 3.54 22.59 12.73
C GLN A 48 2.47 22.53 13.82
N GLU A 49 1.23 22.21 13.44
CA GLU A 49 0.08 22.11 14.33
C GLU A 49 -0.30 20.65 14.58
N PRO A 50 -0.93 20.34 15.73
CA PRO A 50 -1.42 19.00 16.02
C PRO A 50 -2.40 18.50 14.97
N LEU A 51 -2.19 17.27 14.52
CA LEU A 51 -3.12 16.58 13.62
C LEU A 51 -4.20 15.87 14.45
N ASP A 52 -5.34 16.54 14.63
CA ASP A 52 -6.52 15.91 15.21
C ASP A 52 -7.26 15.01 14.18
N SER A 53 -8.19 14.19 14.68
CA SER A 53 -8.92 13.24 13.83
C SER A 53 -9.79 13.91 12.75
N MET A 54 -10.18 15.16 12.93
CA MET A 54 -11.00 15.92 11.99
C MET A 54 -10.12 16.51 10.88
N LYS A 55 -9.00 17.15 11.25
CA LYS A 55 -7.97 17.65 10.32
C LYS A 55 -7.42 16.52 9.45
N ILE A 56 -7.17 15.34 10.01
CA ILE A 56 -6.72 14.17 9.25
C ILE A 56 -7.74 13.80 8.16
N LYS A 57 -9.03 13.74 8.50
CA LYS A 57 -10.08 13.42 7.53
C LYS A 57 -10.19 14.49 6.45
N GLU A 58 -10.02 15.75 6.82
CA GLU A 58 -10.02 16.87 5.89
C GLU A 58 -8.82 16.80 4.94
N ILE A 59 -7.60 16.63 5.47
CA ILE A 59 -6.36 16.48 4.70
C ILE A 59 -6.49 15.30 3.74
N HIS A 60 -6.93 14.13 4.22
CA HIS A 60 -7.13 12.95 3.38
C HIS A 60 -8.11 13.22 2.22
N ARG A 61 -9.26 13.87 2.50
CA ARG A 61 -10.22 14.23 1.45
C ARG A 61 -9.62 15.19 0.44
N ASN A 62 -8.89 16.20 0.90
CA ASN A 62 -8.26 17.19 0.04
C ASN A 62 -7.17 16.57 -0.83
N LEU A 63 -6.30 15.74 -0.24
CA LEU A 63 -5.29 14.95 -0.95
C LEU A 63 -5.90 14.06 -2.03
N LYS A 64 -7.00 13.37 -1.71
CA LYS A 64 -7.71 12.49 -2.66
C LYS A 64 -8.23 13.21 -3.91
N THR A 65 -8.44 14.52 -3.84
CA THR A 65 -8.87 15.31 -5.00
C THR A 65 -7.73 15.76 -5.91
N ILE A 66 -6.47 15.54 -5.50
CA ILE A 66 -5.29 15.98 -6.24
C ILE A 66 -4.88 14.91 -7.25
N PRO A 67 -4.79 15.23 -8.56
CA PRO A 67 -4.33 14.28 -9.56
C PRO A 67 -2.93 13.75 -9.24
N GLY A 68 -2.76 12.43 -9.29
CA GLY A 68 -1.49 11.76 -8.99
C GLY A 68 -1.34 11.35 -7.52
N PHE A 69 -2.23 11.76 -6.61
CA PHE A 69 -2.28 11.19 -5.26
C PHE A 69 -2.76 9.73 -5.29
N ILE A 70 -2.12 8.87 -4.50
CA ILE A 70 -2.46 7.45 -4.40
C ILE A 70 -2.98 7.10 -3.01
N ASN A 71 -2.21 7.39 -1.97
CA ASN A 71 -2.58 7.08 -0.59
C ASN A 71 -1.78 7.91 0.42
N ASP A 72 -2.19 7.90 1.69
CA ASP A 72 -1.55 8.61 2.79
C ASP A 72 -1.46 7.78 4.08
N SER A 73 -0.55 8.19 4.96
CA SER A 73 -0.33 7.62 6.29
C SER A 73 0.10 8.73 7.26
N TYR A 74 -0.34 8.62 8.51
CA TYR A 74 -0.22 9.69 9.50
C TYR A 74 0.63 9.24 10.67
N ASN A 75 1.63 10.04 11.02
CA ASN A 75 2.38 9.91 12.28
C ASN A 75 1.99 11.06 13.21
N LEU A 76 1.03 10.77 14.08
CA LEU A 76 0.45 11.77 15.00
C LEU A 76 1.44 12.28 16.05
N LYS A 77 2.41 11.43 16.44
CA LYS A 77 3.44 11.82 17.42
C LYS A 77 4.33 12.96 16.90
N ASN A 78 4.57 12.96 15.59
CA ASN A 78 5.45 13.93 14.94
C ASN A 78 4.68 14.97 14.09
N ASN A 79 3.35 14.90 14.06
CA ASN A 79 2.50 15.71 13.17
C ASN A 79 2.92 15.61 11.69
N VAL A 80 3.18 14.40 11.23
CA VAL A 80 3.68 14.15 9.87
C VAL A 80 2.64 13.39 9.05
N VAL A 81 2.48 13.82 7.79
CA VAL A 81 1.76 13.07 6.77
C VAL A 81 2.75 12.53 5.75
N VAL A 82 2.77 11.22 5.59
CA VAL A 82 3.47 10.53 4.52
C VAL A 82 2.45 10.23 3.43
N PHE A 83 2.77 10.55 2.18
CA PHE A 83 1.87 10.32 1.05
C PHE A 83 2.60 9.67 -0.12
N PHE A 84 1.83 8.90 -0.88
CA PHE A 84 2.26 8.18 -2.07
C PHE A 84 1.65 8.85 -3.29
N HIS A 85 2.47 9.04 -4.32
CA HIS A 85 2.04 9.70 -5.55
C HIS A 85 2.69 9.13 -6.79
N ASP A 86 2.03 9.26 -7.94
CA ASP A 86 2.59 8.92 -9.24
C ASP A 86 3.39 10.10 -9.79
N ASN A 87 4.72 9.92 -9.85
CA ASN A 87 5.65 10.95 -10.29
C ASN A 87 5.52 11.31 -11.79
N LYS A 88 4.78 10.52 -12.59
CA LYS A 88 4.43 10.89 -13.97
C LYS A 88 3.34 11.96 -14.01
N ILE A 89 2.50 12.05 -12.98
CA ILE A 89 1.30 12.92 -12.95
C ILE A 89 1.53 14.17 -12.09
N ALA A 90 2.15 14.00 -10.92
CA ALA A 90 2.45 15.08 -10.01
C ALA A 90 3.70 14.77 -9.19
N ASP A 91 4.54 15.78 -8.95
CA ASP A 91 5.64 15.66 -8.00
C ASP A 91 5.19 16.04 -6.58
N SER A 92 6.07 15.80 -5.61
CA SER A 92 5.82 16.13 -4.21
C SER A 92 5.52 17.62 -3.98
N LYS A 93 6.05 18.52 -4.82
CA LYS A 93 5.87 19.96 -4.69
C LYS A 93 4.48 20.36 -5.18
N LYS A 94 4.04 19.85 -6.33
CA LYS A 94 2.72 20.08 -6.89
C LYS A 94 1.62 19.62 -5.95
N ILE A 95 1.74 18.42 -5.38
CA ILE A 95 0.75 17.91 -4.41
C ILE A 95 0.72 18.78 -3.15
N TYR A 96 1.88 19.17 -2.63
CA TYR A 96 1.96 20.09 -1.50
C TYR A 96 1.30 21.44 -1.82
N ASP A 97 1.65 22.07 -2.94
CA ASP A 97 1.12 23.37 -3.34
C ASP A 97 -0.41 23.33 -3.55
N GLU A 98 -0.94 22.23 -4.10
CA GLU A 98 -2.39 22.04 -4.25
C GLU A 98 -3.09 21.78 -2.91
N LEU A 99 -2.46 21.05 -1.99
CA LEU A 99 -3.01 20.85 -0.65
C LEU A 99 -3.09 22.18 0.11
N MET A 100 -2.04 23.02 0.05
CA MET A 100 -2.01 24.33 0.72
C MET A 100 -3.04 25.32 0.14
N LYS A 101 -3.55 25.09 -1.08
CA LYS A 101 -4.64 25.88 -1.67
C LYS A 101 -6.03 25.45 -1.19
N LYS A 102 -6.16 24.23 -0.64
CA LYS A 102 -7.44 23.62 -0.26
C LYS A 102 -7.77 23.80 1.23
N GLY A 103 -6.82 24.25 2.04
CA GLY A 103 -7.02 24.56 3.44
C GLY A 103 -5.89 25.43 3.98
N ASP A 104 -6.16 26.08 5.12
CA ASP A 104 -5.19 26.92 5.81
C ASP A 104 -4.32 26.05 6.74
N TYR A 105 -3.27 25.46 6.17
CA TYR A 105 -2.37 24.58 6.89
C TYR A 105 -1.00 25.24 7.12
N LYS A 106 -0.52 25.20 8.36
CA LYS A 106 0.89 25.50 8.67
C LYS A 106 1.71 24.24 8.51
N ALA A 107 2.20 24.02 7.29
CA ALA A 107 2.95 22.83 6.95
C ALA A 107 4.20 23.17 6.14
N THR A 108 5.13 22.23 6.10
CA THR A 108 6.34 22.30 5.28
C THR A 108 6.55 21.00 4.54
N ARG A 109 6.94 21.08 3.27
CA ARG A 109 7.30 19.90 2.49
C ARG A 109 8.70 19.43 2.88
N TYR A 110 8.84 18.14 3.18
CA TYR A 110 10.16 17.56 3.39
C TYR A 110 10.90 17.42 2.06
N ILE A 111 12.10 17.99 1.99
CA ILE A 111 12.97 17.91 0.82
C ILE A 111 14.02 16.83 1.08
N LEU A 112 14.12 15.85 0.18
CA LEU A 112 15.13 14.81 0.28
C LEU A 112 16.53 15.42 0.17
N PRO A 113 17.49 15.03 1.03
CA PRO A 113 18.88 15.40 0.86
C PRO A 113 19.43 14.95 -0.50
N LYS A 114 20.28 15.77 -1.11
CA LYS A 114 20.96 15.44 -2.37
C LYS A 114 21.66 14.08 -2.24
N GLY A 115 21.41 13.16 -3.19
CA GLY A 115 21.99 11.80 -3.20
C GLY A 115 21.08 10.67 -2.72
N LEU A 116 19.87 10.98 -2.23
CA LEU A 116 18.85 9.97 -1.87
C LEU A 116 17.70 9.87 -2.89
N GLU A 117 17.69 10.73 -3.91
CA GLU A 117 16.61 10.86 -4.91
C GLU A 117 16.55 9.69 -5.90
N SER A 118 17.64 8.92 -6.02
CA SER A 118 17.85 7.89 -7.06
C SER A 118 17.84 6.45 -6.53
N LYS A 119 17.62 6.24 -5.23
CA LYS A 119 17.43 4.88 -4.70
C LYS A 119 16.05 4.41 -5.11
N LYS A 120 16.02 3.38 -5.97
CA LYS A 120 14.81 2.68 -6.42
C LYS A 120 13.80 2.59 -5.26
N VAL A 121 12.63 3.17 -5.51
CA VAL A 121 11.33 2.91 -4.89
C VAL A 121 11.33 1.68 -3.98
N CYS A 122 10.92 1.89 -2.72
CA CYS A 122 10.97 0.89 -1.66
C CYS A 122 10.52 -0.48 -2.18
N PRO A 123 11.37 -1.52 -2.11
CA PRO A 123 10.95 -2.85 -2.52
C PRO A 123 9.78 -3.27 -1.63
N VAL A 124 8.59 -3.37 -2.24
CA VAL A 124 7.34 -3.80 -1.59
C VAL A 124 7.47 -5.23 -1.03
N ILE A 125 8.51 -5.96 -1.44
CA ILE A 125 8.81 -7.31 -0.99
C ILE A 125 10.27 -7.36 -0.53
N GLN A 126 10.51 -7.76 0.73
CA GLN A 126 11.86 -8.02 1.20
C GLN A 126 12.47 -9.16 0.38
N GLU A 127 13.56 -8.90 -0.32
CA GLU A 127 14.18 -9.88 -1.24
C GLU A 127 14.64 -11.18 -0.56
N GLY A 128 14.74 -11.18 0.79
CA GLY A 128 15.05 -12.37 1.59
C GLY A 128 13.85 -13.06 2.24
N SER A 129 12.61 -12.59 2.03
CA SER A 129 11.44 -13.23 2.65
C SER A 129 11.04 -14.50 1.90
N PHE A 130 10.51 -15.49 2.63
CA PHE A 130 9.95 -16.70 2.04
C PHE A 130 8.89 -16.39 0.95
N SER A 131 8.08 -15.35 1.18
CA SER A 131 7.09 -14.87 0.22
C SER A 131 7.71 -14.39 -1.10
N TYR A 132 8.88 -13.72 -1.08
CA TYR A 132 9.59 -13.30 -2.28
C TYR A 132 10.00 -14.49 -3.14
N HIS A 133 10.63 -15.49 -2.52
CA HIS A 133 11.08 -16.69 -3.22
C HIS A 133 9.92 -17.54 -3.75
N PHE A 134 8.84 -17.64 -2.97
CA PHE A 134 7.62 -18.34 -3.39
C PHE A 134 6.93 -17.66 -4.57
N SER A 135 6.70 -16.34 -4.50
CA SER A 135 6.09 -15.57 -5.59
C SER A 135 6.92 -15.62 -6.88
N ARG A 136 8.27 -15.52 -6.79
CA ARG A 136 9.18 -15.72 -7.93
C ARG A 136 9.12 -17.13 -8.51
N GLY A 137 8.91 -18.14 -7.67
CA GLY A 137 8.80 -19.54 -8.10
C GLY A 137 7.55 -19.74 -8.94
N ILE A 138 6.39 -19.26 -8.47
CA ILE A 138 5.13 -19.34 -9.19
C ILE A 138 5.18 -18.52 -10.49
N GLN A 139 5.71 -17.29 -10.45
CA GLN A 139 5.81 -16.46 -11.67
C GLN A 139 6.60 -17.11 -12.80
N ARG A 140 7.65 -17.91 -12.51
CA ARG A 140 8.41 -18.62 -13.57
C ARG A 140 7.67 -19.78 -14.23
N VAL A 141 6.63 -20.29 -13.58
CA VAL A 141 5.87 -21.45 -14.10
C VAL A 141 4.71 -20.99 -14.98
N PHE A 142 4.17 -19.80 -14.70
CA PHE A 142 2.96 -19.28 -15.35
C PHE A 142 3.21 -18.10 -16.31
N ASN A 143 4.47 -17.72 -16.56
CA ASN A 143 4.88 -16.70 -17.53
C ASN A 143 6.04 -17.18 -18.40
#